data_AF-A0A7C9A791-F1
#
_entry.id   AF-A0A7C9A791-F1
#
_cell.length_a   1.000
_cell.length_b   1.000
_cell.length_c   1.000
_cell.angle_alpha   90.00
_cell.angle_beta   90.00
_cell.angle_gamma   90.00
#
_symmetry.space_group_name_H-M   'P 1'
#
loop_
_entity.id
_entity.type
_entity.pdbx_description
1 polymer ?
#
loop_
_entity_poly.entity_id
_entity_poly.type
_entity_poly.pdbx_seq_one_letter_code
_entity_poly.pdbx_strand_id
1 'polypeptide(L)'
;GNDIVQGNKKLIIAFLWQLMRYTMLQLLKNLRSFSRGKEIKDADILDWANKKVKIAGKSSQMESFKDKSLSNGIFLLELLSAVEPRVVNWQVVTKGETDEDKK
;
A
#
# COMPACT_ATOMS: atom_id res chain seq x y z
N GLY A 1 -12.25 13.16 -24.28
CA GLY A 1 -11.34 13.83 -25.23
C GLY A 1 -11.30 15.32 -24.95
N ASN A 2 -12.42 16.00 -25.20
CA ASN A 2 -12.56 17.43 -24.89
C ASN A 2 -12.21 17.79 -23.44
N ASP A 3 -12.56 16.95 -22.46
CA ASP A 3 -12.22 17.21 -21.05
C ASP A 3 -10.71 17.29 -20.77
N ILE A 4 -9.90 16.55 -21.53
CA ILE A 4 -8.44 16.58 -21.43
C ILE A 4 -7.93 17.88 -22.09
N VAL A 5 -8.45 18.19 -23.29
CA VAL A 5 -8.11 19.42 -24.04
C VAL A 5 -8.49 20.67 -23.25
N GLN A 6 -9.62 20.63 -22.52
CA GLN A 6 -10.12 21.70 -21.67
C GLN A 6 -9.47 21.76 -20.29
N GLY A 7 -8.53 20.86 -19.98
CA GLY A 7 -7.81 20.89 -18.70
C GLY A 7 -8.68 20.57 -17.48
N ASN A 8 -9.70 19.72 -17.63
CA ASN A 8 -10.54 19.33 -16.50
C ASN A 8 -9.73 18.55 -15.45
N LYS A 9 -9.28 19.25 -14.41
CA LYS A 9 -8.38 18.72 -13.37
C LYS A 9 -8.91 17.44 -12.72
N LYS A 10 -10.22 17.35 -12.47
CA LYS A 10 -10.84 16.18 -11.84
C LYS A 10 -10.70 14.94 -12.72
N LEU A 11 -11.00 15.08 -14.01
CA LEU A 11 -10.93 13.97 -14.96
C LEU A 11 -9.48 13.59 -15.27
N ILE A 12 -8.58 14.57 -15.35
CA ILE A 12 -7.14 14.32 -15.51
C ILE A 12 -6.57 13.54 -14.32
N ILE A 13 -6.87 13.95 -13.07
CA ILE A 13 -6.41 13.23 -11.87
C ILE A 13 -7.01 11.83 -11.79
N ALA A 14 -8.29 11.66 -12.11
CA ALA A 14 -8.94 10.36 -12.13
C ALA A 14 -8.26 9.42 -13.15
N PHE A 15 -7.95 9.93 -14.35
CA PHE A 15 -7.23 9.18 -15.37
C PHE A 15 -5.81 8.81 -14.94
N LEU A 16 -5.06 9.75 -14.37
CA LEU A 16 -3.71 9.49 -13.84
C LEU A 16 -3.73 8.43 -12.73
N TRP A 17 -4.71 8.48 -11.83
CA TRP A 17 -4.88 7.45 -10.79
C TRP A 17 -5.17 6.08 -11.40
N GLN A 18 -6.04 6.00 -12.42
CA GLN A 18 -6.31 4.75 -13.15
C GLN A 18 -5.05 4.21 -13.82
N LEU A 19 -4.24 5.07 -14.44
CA LEU A 19 -2.98 4.69 -15.09
C LEU A 19 -1.94 4.19 -14.09
N MET A 20 -1.78 4.89 -12.95
CA MET A 20 -0.92 4.45 -11.85
C MET A 20 -1.34 3.08 -11.34
N ARG A 21 -2.64 2.90 -11.05
CA ARG A 21 -3.21 1.63 -10.60
C ARG A 21 -2.96 0.51 -11.60
N TYR A 22 -3.25 0.75 -12.87
CA TYR A 22 -3.04 -0.23 -13.94
C TYR A 22 -1.56 -0.66 -14.01
N THR A 23 -0.65 0.31 -13.99
CA THR A 23 0.79 0.06 -14.06
C THR A 23 1.28 -0.79 -12.89
N MET A 24 0.84 -0.50 -11.66
CA MET A 24 1.15 -1.29 -10.47
C MET A 24 0.65 -2.73 -10.59
N LEU A 25 -0.59 -2.94 -11.06
CA LEU A 25 -1.14 -4.29 -11.25
C LEU A 25 -0.40 -5.07 -12.34
N GLN A 26 0.01 -4.42 -13.43
CA GLN A 26 0.83 -5.07 -14.46
C GLN A 26 2.21 -5.45 -13.93
N LEU A 27 2.86 -4.59 -13.15
CA LEU A 27 4.13 -4.91 -12.50
C LEU A 27 3.99 -6.16 -11.61
N LEU A 28 2.98 -6.19 -10.73
CA LEU A 28 2.74 -7.32 -9.84
C LEU A 28 2.42 -8.61 -10.62
N LYS A 29 1.69 -8.50 -11.74
CA LYS A 29 1.41 -9.63 -12.64
C LYS A 29 2.71 -10.17 -13.26
N ASN A 30 3.59 -9.30 -13.72
CA ASN A 30 4.85 -9.67 -14.37
C ASN A 30 5.87 -10.26 -13.40
N LEU A 31 5.96 -9.72 -12.18
CA LEU A 31 6.84 -10.26 -11.13
C LEU A 31 6.41 -11.66 -10.69
N ARG A 32 5.11 -11.94 -10.77
CA ARG A 32 4.55 -13.24 -10.43
C ARG A 32 4.64 -14.17 -11.64
N SER A 33 5.86 -14.57 -12.00
CA SER A 33 6.14 -15.68 -12.93
C SER A 33 5.40 -16.98 -12.58
N PHE A 34 4.93 -17.11 -11.33
CA PHE A 34 4.15 -18.24 -10.80
C PHE A 34 2.64 -17.99 -10.65
N SER A 35 2.10 -16.87 -11.14
CA SER A 35 0.64 -16.67 -11.15
C SER A 35 0.09 -17.53 -12.28
N ARG A 36 -0.63 -18.60 -11.92
CA ARG A 36 -1.35 -19.48 -12.85
C ARG A 36 -2.54 -18.74 -13.49
N GLY A 37 -2.29 -17.60 -14.14
CA GLY A 37 -3.30 -16.78 -14.79
C GLY A 37 -4.27 -16.01 -13.87
N LYS A 38 -4.09 -16.04 -12.54
CA LYS A 38 -5.01 -15.34 -11.62
C LYS A 38 -4.73 -13.83 -11.65
N GLU A 39 -5.76 -13.06 -12.01
CA GLU A 39 -5.76 -11.60 -11.89
C GLU A 39 -5.57 -11.17 -10.43
N ILE A 40 -4.62 -10.27 -10.19
CA ILE A 40 -4.34 -9.72 -8.86
C ILE A 40 -5.35 -8.59 -8.60
N LYS A 41 -6.11 -8.71 -7.52
CA LYS A 41 -7.05 -7.70 -7.05
C LYS A 41 -6.54 -7.02 -5.79
N ASP A 42 -7.15 -5.90 -5.41
CA ASP A 42 -6.82 -5.15 -4.19
C ASP A 42 -6.91 -6.02 -2.94
N ALA A 43 -7.89 -6.92 -2.91
CA ALA A 43 -8.04 -7.89 -1.84
C ALA A 43 -6.82 -8.82 -1.73
N ASP A 44 -6.22 -9.26 -2.84
CA ASP A 44 -5.02 -10.11 -2.79
C ASP A 44 -3.82 -9.34 -2.22
N ILE A 45 -3.71 -8.03 -2.49
CA ILE A 45 -2.64 -7.17 -1.95
C ILE A 45 -2.82 -6.97 -0.44
N LEU A 46 -4.06 -6.68 -0.02
CA LEU A 46 -4.43 -6.54 1.40
C LEU A 46 -4.10 -7.82 2.18
N ASP A 47 -4.52 -8.96 1.65
CA ASP A 47 -4.35 -10.26 2.27
C ASP A 47 -2.88 -10.67 2.35
N TRP A 48 -2.10 -10.36 1.30
CA TRP A 48 -0.64 -10.55 1.31
C TRP A 48 0.05 -9.71 2.40
N ALA A 49 -0.30 -8.43 2.54
CA ALA A 49 0.31 -7.54 3.52
C ALA A 49 0.05 -8.02 4.95
N ASN A 50 -1.22 -8.31 5.27
CA ASN A 50 -1.62 -8.83 6.58
C ASN A 50 -0.95 -10.17 6.91
N LYS A 51 -0.84 -11.08 5.93
CA LYS A 51 -0.12 -12.35 6.10
C LYS A 51 1.37 -12.13 6.34
N LYS A 52 2.00 -11.21 5.61
CA LYS A 52 3.44 -10.93 5.71
C LYS A 52 3.81 -10.38 7.08
N VAL A 53 3.03 -9.44 7.60
CA VAL A 53 3.18 -8.86 8.95
C VAL A 53 2.98 -9.95 10.03
N LYS A 54 1.93 -10.78 9.89
CA LYS A 54 1.67 -11.90 10.80
C LYS A 54 2.80 -12.93 10.85
N ILE A 55 3.38 -13.28 9.70
CA ILE A 55 4.52 -14.21 9.61
C ILE A 55 5.76 -13.63 10.31
N ALA A 56 5.95 -12.30 10.28
CA ALA A 56 7.02 -11.62 10.98
C ALA A 56 6.79 -11.51 12.52
N GLY A 57 5.73 -12.13 13.04
CA GLY A 57 5.42 -12.13 14.48
C GLY A 57 4.77 -10.85 14.99
N LYS A 58 4.28 -9.99 14.09
CA LYS A 58 3.60 -8.74 14.42
C LYS A 58 2.09 -8.93 14.44
N SER A 59 1.39 -8.17 15.27
CA SER A 59 -0.06 -8.30 15.49
C SER A 59 -0.90 -7.28 14.74
N SER A 60 -0.31 -6.24 14.15
CA SER A 60 -1.07 -5.23 13.41
C SER A 60 -1.65 -5.82 12.13
N GLN A 61 -2.88 -5.40 11.81
CA GLN A 61 -3.58 -5.73 10.59
C GLN A 61 -4.37 -4.52 10.10
N MET A 62 -4.63 -4.47 8.79
CA MET A 62 -5.53 -3.49 8.20
C MET A 62 -6.75 -4.18 7.58
N GLU A 63 -7.94 -3.61 7.78
CA GLU A 63 -9.18 -4.13 7.18
C GLU A 63 -9.37 -3.64 5.74
N SER A 64 -8.85 -2.46 5.42
CA SER A 64 -8.89 -1.88 4.08
C SER A 64 -7.79 -0.82 3.90
N PHE A 65 -7.51 -0.43 2.66
CA PHE A 65 -6.60 0.69 2.36
C PHE A 65 -7.11 2.06 2.86
N LYS A 66 -8.33 2.13 3.42
CA LYS A 66 -8.92 3.32 4.01
C LYS A 66 -9.02 3.24 5.55
N ASP A 67 -8.42 2.21 6.14
CA ASP A 67 -8.44 2.02 7.59
C ASP A 67 -7.77 3.20 8.30
N LYS A 68 -8.43 3.75 9.31
CA LYS A 68 -7.91 4.87 10.12
C LYS A 68 -6.66 4.46 10.90
N SER A 69 -6.51 3.18 11.24
CA SER A 69 -5.34 2.64 11.93
C SER A 69 -4.05 2.89 11.15
N LEU A 70 -4.12 2.94 9.81
CA LEU A 70 -2.96 3.22 8.95
C LEU A 70 -2.37 4.62 9.16
N SER A 71 -3.11 5.56 9.75
CA SER A 71 -2.64 6.93 9.99
C SER A 71 -1.49 7.02 11.00
N ASN A 72 -1.30 6.02 11.87
CA ASN A 72 -0.16 5.99 12.81
C ASN A 72 1.14 5.46 12.19
N GLY A 73 1.10 4.94 10.95
CA GLY A 73 2.26 4.42 10.24
C GLY A 73 2.83 3.09 10.75
N ILE A 74 2.40 2.59 11.92
CA ILE A 74 2.97 1.40 12.57
C ILE A 74 2.84 0.17 11.69
N PHE A 75 1.65 -0.08 11.12
CA PHE A 75 1.44 -1.22 10.22
C PHE A 75 2.37 -1.16 8.99
N LEU A 76 2.60 0.04 8.44
CA LEU A 76 3.47 0.22 7.27
C LEU A 76 4.94 -0.04 7.62
N LEU A 77 5.40 0.42 8.78
CA LEU A 77 6.74 0.17 9.29
C LEU A 77 6.96 -1.30 9.62
N GLU A 78 5.97 -1.96 10.22
CA GLU A 78 6.01 -3.40 10.47
C GLU A 78 6.04 -4.21 9.17
N LEU A 79 5.29 -3.79 8.15
CA LEU A 79 5.34 -4.40 6.82
C LEU A 79 6.71 -4.22 6.15
N LEU A 80 7.30 -3.02 6.23
CA LEU A 80 8.65 -2.76 5.73
C LEU A 80 9.70 -3.63 6.43
N SER A 81 9.67 -3.67 7.75
CA SER A 81 10.56 -4.51 8.55
C SER A 81 10.34 -6.01 8.29
N ALA A 82 9.13 -6.44 7.93
CA ALA A 82 8.85 -7.83 7.55
C ALA A 82 9.43 -8.19 6.17
N VAL A 83 9.55 -7.22 5.26
CA VAL A 83 10.16 -7.40 3.93
C VAL A 83 11.68 -7.36 4.03
N GLU A 84 12.24 -6.37 4.71
CA GLU A 84 13.67 -6.23 4.95
C GLU A 84 13.90 -5.69 6.38
N PRO A 85 14.34 -6.54 7.33
CA PRO A 85 14.47 -6.14 8.73
C PRO A 85 15.43 -4.98 8.99
N ARG A 86 16.40 -4.74 8.09
CA ARG A 86 17.45 -3.72 8.28
C ARG A 86 17.03 -2.30 7.96
N VAL A 87 15.88 -2.09 7.32
CA VAL A 87 15.47 -0.75 6.85
C VAL A 87 14.73 0.08 7.90
N VAL A 88 14.31 -0.52 9.01
CA VAL A 88 13.56 0.18 10.07
C VAL A 88 14.39 0.28 11.34
N ASN A 89 14.72 1.51 11.73
CA ASN A 89 15.28 1.79 13.05
C ASN A 89 14.15 2.08 14.04
N TRP A 90 13.82 1.09 14.87
CA TRP A 90 12.75 1.20 15.87
C TRP A 90 13.00 2.23 16.98
N GLN A 91 14.23 2.72 17.14
CA GLN A 91 14.55 3.74 18.16
C GLN A 91 14.00 5.14 17.81
N VAL A 92 13.75 5.40 16.53
CA VAL A 92 13.21 6.68 16.05
C VAL A 92 11.72 6.60 15.71
N VAL A 93 11.11 5.42 15.87
CA VAL A 93 9.69 5.21 15.60
C VAL A 93 8.87 5.71 16.79
N THR A 94 7.93 6.63 16.53
CA THR A 94 6.97 7.15 17.49
C THR A 94 5.69 6.29 17.49
N LYS A 95 4.80 6.50 18.46
CA LYS A 95 3.55 5.72 18.58
C LYS A 95 2.45 6.15 17.60
N GLY A 96 2.62 7.27 16.91
CA GLY A 96 1.63 7.83 15.98
C GLY A 96 0.31 8.23 16.68
N GLU A 97 0.36 8.61 17.95
CA GLU A 97 -0.82 9.01 18.74
C GLU A 97 -1.15 10.49 18.51
N THR A 98 -0.15 11.37 18.46
CA THR A 98 -0.29 12.81 18.22
C THR A 98 -0.09 13.18 16.75
N ASP A 99 -0.51 14.38 16.35
CA ASP A 99 -0.25 14.88 14.99
C ASP A 99 1.23 15.15 14.73
N GLU A 100 2.02 15.45 15.76
CA GLU A 100 3.49 15.48 15.65
C GLU A 100 4.08 14.09 15.44
N ASP A 101 3.52 13.05 16.07
CA ASP A 101 4.00 11.67 15.90
C ASP A 101 3.69 11.08 14.51
N LYS A 102 2.70 11.63 13.81
CA LYS A 102 2.26 11.17 12.47
C LYS A 102 2.96 11.89 11.32
N LYS A 103 3.79 12.90 11.59
CA LYS A 103 4.54 13.66 10.58
C LYS A 103 5.89 13.01 10.28
#